data_AF-A0A973DHE1-F1
#
_entry.id   AF-A0A973DHE1-F1
#
_cell.length_a   1.000
_cell.length_b   1.000
_cell.length_c   1.000
_cell.angle_alpha   90.00
_cell.angle_beta   90.00
_cell.angle_gamma   90.00
#
_symmetry.space_group_name_H-M   'P 1'
#
loop_
_entity.id
_entity.type
_entity.pdbx_description
1 polymer ?
#
loop_
_entity_poly.entity_id
_entity_poly.type
_entity_poly.pdbx_seq_one_letter_code
_entity_poly.pdbx_strand_id
1 'polypeptide(L)' 'MYKKRGKIEIYFGKLKENKRIATRFDKHDSAFLGFIALAAIKITLKLIIC' A
#
# COMPACT_ATOMS: atom_id res chain seq x y z
N MET A 1 -6.52 -3.73 23.57
CA MET A 1 -5.33 -3.53 22.72
C MET A 1 -5.40 -4.20 21.33
N TYR A 2 -6.47 -4.90 20.95
CA TYR A 2 -6.60 -5.60 19.64
C TYR A 2 -7.25 -4.77 18.52
N LYS A 3 -8.01 -3.73 18.86
CA LYS A 3 -8.85 -2.98 17.88
C LYS A 3 -8.06 -2.16 16.85
N LYS A 4 -6.76 -1.91 17.09
CA LYS A 4 -5.88 -1.17 16.16
C LYS A 4 -5.25 -2.05 15.08
N ARG A 5 -5.10 -3.37 15.32
CA ARG A 5 -4.46 -4.30 14.36
C ARG A 5 -5.27 -4.47 13.09
N GLY A 6 -6.60 -4.54 13.18
CA GLY A 6 -7.47 -4.67 12.01
C GLY A 6 -7.31 -3.51 11.00
N LYS A 7 -7.08 -2.27 11.46
CA LYS A 7 -6.83 -1.14 10.56
C LYS A 7 -5.51 -1.28 9.81
N ILE A 8 -4.49 -1.81 10.49
CA ILE A 8 -3.17 -2.07 9.92
C ILE A 8 -3.26 -3.22 8.90
N GLU A 9 -3.96 -4.30 9.24
CA GLU A 9 -4.17 -5.45 8.33
C GLU A 9 -4.98 -5.05 7.08
N ILE A 10 -6.02 -4.22 7.23
CA ILE A 10 -6.77 -3.67 6.08
C ILE A 10 -5.87 -2.79 5.22
N TYR A 11 -5.00 -1.98 5.83
CA TYR A 11 -4.06 -1.12 5.11
C TYR A 11 -3.04 -1.94 4.30
N PHE A 12 -2.43 -2.95 4.93
CA PHE A 12 -1.51 -3.87 4.25
C PHE A 12 -2.22 -4.75 3.20
N GLY A 13 -3.47 -5.13 3.42
CA GLY A 13 -4.30 -5.82 2.44
C GLY A 13 -4.53 -4.98 1.19
N LYS A 14 -4.91 -3.70 1.36
CA LYS A 14 -5.05 -2.73 0.25
C LYS A 14 -3.73 -2.43 -0.45
N LEU A 15 -2.61 -2.43 0.29
CA LEU A 15 -1.29 -2.26 -0.29
C LEU A 15 -0.94 -3.46 -1.20
N LYS A 16 -1.21 -4.68 -0.74
CA LYS A 16 -0.94 -5.94 -1.45
C LYS A 16 -1.88 -6.19 -2.64
N GLU A 17 -3.06 -5.58 -2.66
CA GLU A 17 -3.99 -5.60 -3.80
C GLU A 17 -3.38 -4.98 -5.08
N ASN A 18 -2.41 -4.05 -4.92
CA ASN A 18 -1.64 -3.56 -6.06
C ASN A 18 -0.70 -4.68 -6.54
N LYS A 19 -1.13 -5.42 -7.58
CA LYS A 19 -0.38 -6.54 -8.19
C LYS A 19 1.10 -6.21 -8.46
N ARG A 20 1.41 -4.96 -8.78
CA ARG A 20 2.79 -4.49 -9.06
C ARG A 20 3.70 -4.51 -7.82
N ILE A 21 3.16 -4.34 -6.62
CA ILE A 21 3.89 -4.45 -5.34
C ILE A 21 4.04 -5.93 -4.93
N ALA A 22 2.98 -6.73 -5.16
CA ALA A 22 2.98 -8.16 -4.79
C ALA A 22 3.98 -8.97 -5.61
N THR A 23 4.13 -8.66 -6.89
CA THR A 23 4.97 -9.42 -7.81
C THR A 23 6.31 -8.73 -8.04
N ARG A 24 7.09 -8.51 -6.97
CA ARG A 24 8.40 -7.81 -6.92
C ARG A 24 9.36 -8.20 -8.08
N PHE A 25 9.11 -7.66 -9.27
CA PHE A 25 9.89 -7.86 -10.48
C PHE A 25 10.79 -6.68 -10.81
N ASP A 26 10.70 -5.59 -10.05
CA ASP A 26 11.49 -4.40 -10.32
C ASP A 26 12.96 -4.65 -9.96
N LYS A 27 13.84 -4.36 -10.91
CA LYS A 27 15.29 -4.55 -10.79
C LYS A 27 15.93 -3.51 -9.88
N HIS A 28 15.22 -2.42 -9.56
CA HIS A 28 15.71 -1.32 -8.75
C HIS A 28 14.86 -1.09 -7.50
N ASP A 29 15.48 -1.19 -6.32
CA ASP A 29 14.82 -0.97 -5.04
C ASP A 29 14.21 0.45 -4.91
N SER A 30 14.80 1.45 -5.57
CA SER A 30 14.28 2.82 -5.57
C SER A 30 12.92 2.94 -6.28
N ALA A 31 12.72 2.21 -7.38
CA ALA A 31 11.45 2.17 -8.09
C ALA A 31 10.38 1.44 -7.25
N PHE A 32 10.76 0.34 -6.59
CA PHE A 32 9.89 -0.38 -5.67
C PHE A 32 9.40 0.51 -4.51
N LEU A 33 10.31 1.24 -3.87
CA LEU A 33 9.98 2.21 -2.81
C LEU A 33 9.06 3.33 -3.33
N GLY A 34 9.31 3.84 -4.55
CA GLY A 34 8.44 4.82 -5.20
C GLY A 34 7.02 4.32 -5.42
N PHE A 35 6.85 3.05 -5.84
CA PHE A 35 5.53 2.43 -5.99
C PHE A 35 4.82 2.21 -4.66
N ILE A 36 5.55 1.86 -3.59
CA ILE A 36 4.99 1.77 -2.24
C ILE A 36 4.50 3.14 -1.79
N ALA A 37 5.31 4.20 -1.96
CA ALA A 37 4.93 5.56 -1.61
C ALA A 37 3.69 6.01 -2.39
N LEU A 38 3.64 5.75 -3.71
CA LEU A 38 2.49 6.07 -4.55
C LEU A 38 1.23 5.31 -4.12
N ALA A 39 1.34 4.02 -3.79
CA ALA A 39 0.21 3.23 -3.31
C ALA A 39 -0.26 3.67 -1.92
N ALA A 40 0.68 4.02 -1.02
CA ALA A 40 0.37 4.59 0.28
C ALA A 40 -0.37 5.92 0.14
N ILE A 41 0.12 6.82 -0.72
CA ILE A 41 -0.54 8.09 -1.05
C ILE A 41 -1.93 7.81 -1.63
N LYS A 42 -2.07 6.88 -2.58
CA LYS A 42 -3.36 6.51 -3.18
C LYS A 42 -4.36 6.00 -2.14
N ILE A 43 -3.94 5.16 -1.19
CA ILE A 43 -4.80 4.66 -0.11
C ILE A 43 -5.21 5.79 0.85
N THR A 44 -4.27 6.69 1.16
CA THR A 44 -4.51 7.86 2.01
C THR A 44 -5.41 8.91 1.33
N LEU A 45 -5.24 9.14 0.02
CA LEU A 45 -6.04 10.09 -0.77
C LEU A 45 -7.44 9.58 -1.08
N LYS A 46 -7.66 8.26 -1.16
CA LYS A 46 -8.99 7.65 -1.36
C LYS A 46 -9.98 7.95 -0.22
N LEU A 47 -9.57 8.71 0.79
CA LEU A 47 -10.37 9.23 1.89
C LEU A 47 -10.88 10.67 1.66
N ILE A 48 -10.57 11.31 0.52
CA ILE A 48 -10.94 12.72 0.25
C ILE A 48 -12.06 12.94 -0.79
N ILE A 49 -12.47 11.90 -1.52
CA ILE A 49 -13.58 12.01 -2.48
C ILE A 49 -14.69 11.08 -2.00
N CYS A 50 -15.59 11.71 -1.25
CA CYS A 50 -16.98 11.30 -1.07
C CYS A 50 -17.73 11.37 -2.40
#